data_AF-A0A820MB70-F1
#
_entry.id   AF-A0A820MB70-F1
#
_cell.length_a   1.000
_cell.length_b   1.000
_cell.length_c   1.000
_cell.angle_alpha   90.00
_cell.angle_beta   90.00
_cell.angle_gamma   90.00
#
_symmetry.space_group_name_H-M   'P 1'
#
loop_
_entity.id
_entity.type
_entity.pdbx_description
1 polymer ?
#
loop_
_entity_poly.entity_id
_entity_poly.type
_entity_poly.pdbx_seq_one_letter_code
_entity_poly.pdbx_strand_id
1 'polypeptide(L)' 'MFLTRCLYKITEQELGRHLNLPFIDKLRVYVRGGRGGTGLKKYGGIGGQGGNVLVR' A
#
# COMPACT_ATOMS: atom_id res chain seq x y z
N MET A 1 2.30 -48.74 -9.05
CA MET A 1 2.75 -47.72 -8.07
C MET A 1 3.44 -46.49 -8.70
N PHE A 2 3.17 -46.13 -9.97
CA PHE A 2 3.74 -44.91 -10.58
C PHE A 2 2.77 -43.72 -10.52
N LEU A 3 1.47 -43.95 -10.73
CA LEU A 3 0.43 -42.91 -10.75
C LEU A 3 0.30 -42.19 -9.41
N THR A 4 0.30 -42.93 -8.29
CA THR A 4 0.22 -42.36 -6.94
C THR A 4 1.39 -41.43 -6.64
N ARG A 5 2.60 -41.76 -7.11
CA ARG A 5 3.80 -40.95 -6.90
C ARG A 5 3.82 -39.70 -7.76
N CYS A 6 3.26 -39.76 -8.98
CA CYS A 6 3.08 -38.59 -9.84
C CYS A 6 2.04 -37.62 -9.27
N LEU A 7 0.88 -38.12 -8.83
CA LEU A 7 -0.18 -37.29 -8.22
C LEU A 7 0.32 -36.58 -6.96
N TYR A 8 1.09 -37.28 -6.11
CA TYR A 8 1.68 -36.69 -4.89
C TYR A 8 2.66 -35.54 -5.18
N LYS A 9 3.43 -35.62 -6.27
CA LYS A 9 4.32 -34.51 -6.69
C LYS A 9 3.55 -33.28 -7.18
N ILE A 10 2.43 -33.48 -7.87
CA ILE A 10 1.59 -32.40 -8.37
C ILE A 10 0.95 -31.64 -7.19
N THR A 11 0.44 -32.37 -6.20
CA THR A 11 -0.17 -31.76 -4.99
C THR A 11 0.84 -30.97 -4.17
N GLU A 12 2.07 -31.47 -4.00
CA GLU A 12 3.17 -30.76 -3.31
C GLU A 12 3.56 -29.45 -4.03
N GLN A 13 3.62 -29.47 -5.37
CA GLN A 13 3.99 -28.28 -6.17
C GLN A 13 2.92 -27.19 -6.19
N GLU A 14 1.64 -27.55 -6.14
CA GLU A 14 0.53 -26.59 -6.06
C GLU A 14 0.42 -25.97 -4.65
N LEU A 15 0.58 -26.78 -3.60
CA LEU A 15 0.52 -26.31 -2.21
C LEU A 15 1.72 -25.43 -1.85
N GLY A 16 2.94 -25.82 -2.24
CA GLY A 16 4.15 -25.02 -2.01
C GLY A 16 4.13 -23.67 -2.74
N ARG A 17 3.45 -23.56 -3.89
CA ARG A 17 3.26 -22.27 -4.58
C ARG A 17 2.26 -21.38 -3.83
N HIS A 18 1.15 -21.93 -3.35
CA HIS A 18 0.16 -21.18 -2.57
C HIS A 18 0.68 -20.73 -1.20
N LEU A 19 1.52 -21.54 -0.54
CA LEU A 19 2.12 -21.22 0.76
C LEU A 19 3.28 -20.21 0.69
N ASN A 20 3.91 -20.05 -0.48
CA ASN A 20 5.01 -19.10 -0.69
C ASN A 20 4.56 -17.77 -1.32
N LEU A 21 3.26 -17.55 -1.52
CA LEU A 21 2.76 -16.25 -1.92
C LEU A 21 2.85 -15.30 -0.72
N PRO A 22 3.44 -14.09 -0.88
CA PRO A 22 3.36 -13.09 0.17
C PRO A 22 1.89 -12.77 0.44
N PHE A 23 1.51 -12.63 1.71
CA PHE A 23 0.18 -12.15 2.06
C PHE A 23 0.00 -10.72 1.52
N ILE A 24 -0.95 -10.54 0.60
CA ILE A 24 -1.24 -9.24 -0.02
C ILE A 24 -2.52 -8.70 0.59
N ASP A 25 -2.39 -7.71 1.48
CA ASP A 25 -3.51 -6.87 1.91
C ASP A 25 -3.55 -5.58 1.07
N LYS A 26 -4.75 -5.10 0.76
CA LYS A 26 -4.96 -3.90 -0.07
C LYS A 26 -5.92 -2.95 0.62
N LEU A 27 -5.42 -1.77 1.00
CA LEU A 27 -6.22 -0.68 1.55
C LEU A 27 -6.19 0.53 0.62
N ARG A 28 -7.35 1.17 0.42
CA ARG A 28 -7.46 2.45 -0.29
C ARG A 28 -7.82 3.55 0.71
N VAL A 29 -7.00 4.58 0.79
CA VAL A 29 -7.21 5.72 1.71
C VAL A 29 -7.23 7.02 0.92
N TYR A 30 -8.11 7.94 1.31
CA TYR A 30 -8.12 9.30 0.79
C TYR A 30 -7.38 10.22 1.76
N VAL A 31 -6.27 10.81 1.30
CA VAL A 31 -5.42 11.68 2.12
C VAL A 31 -5.20 13.00 1.42
N ARG A 32 -5.17 14.09 2.19
CA ARG A 32 -4.91 15.45 1.71
C ARG A 32 -4.02 16.17 2.70
N GLY A 33 -3.04 16.91 2.18
CA GLY A 33 -2.25 17.84 2.97
C GLY A 33 -3.08 18.98 3.57
N GLY A 34 -2.58 19.59 4.64
CA GLY A 34 -3.20 20.76 5.24
C GLY A 34 -3.19 21.94 4.27
N ARG A 35 -4.22 22.79 4.32
CA ARG A 35 -4.24 24.04 3.53
C ARG A 35 -3.22 25.03 4.11
N GLY A 36 -2.58 25.80 3.24
CA GLY A 36 -1.76 26.94 3.67
C GLY A 36 -2.61 28.05 4.29
N GLY A 37 -2.00 28.82 5.19
CA GLY A 37 -2.64 29.99 5.81
C GLY A 37 -2.73 31.14 4.82
N THR A 38 -3.81 31.93 4.87
CA THR A 38 -3.91 33.17 4.11
C THR A 38 -3.15 34.29 4.82
N GLY A 39 -2.30 34.98 4.07
CA GLY A 39 -1.64 36.20 4.55
C GLY A 39 -2.60 37.39 4.59
N LEU A 40 -2.32 38.37 5.45
CA LEU A 40 -3.15 39.55 5.62
C LEU A 40 -2.90 40.57 4.50
N LYS A 41 -3.78 40.56 3.48
CA LYS A 41 -3.62 41.37 2.26
C LYS A 41 -3.36 42.86 2.51
N LYS A 42 -4.04 43.48 3.49
CA LYS A 42 -3.92 44.92 3.79
C LYS A 42 -2.52 45.37 4.22
N TYR A 43 -1.69 44.44 4.69
CA TYR A 43 -0.32 44.73 5.14
C TYR A 43 0.74 44.00 4.31
N GLY A 44 0.37 43.48 3.13
CA GLY A 44 1.28 42.67 2.30
C GLY A 44 1.68 41.35 2.95
N GLY A 45 0.91 40.85 3.93
CA GLY A 45 1.23 39.61 4.64
C GLY A 45 1.22 38.43 3.69
N ILE A 46 2.28 37.60 3.75
CA ILE A 46 2.43 36.38 2.96
C ILE A 46 1.77 35.22 3.72
N GLY A 47 1.10 34.33 2.99
CA GLY A 47 0.46 33.14 3.56
C GLY A 47 1.46 32.09 4.05
N GLY A 48 1.02 31.27 5.01
CA GLY A 48 1.80 30.15 5.53
C GLY A 48 1.68 28.90 4.65
N GLN A 49 2.71 28.04 4.67
CA GLN A 49 2.68 26.78 3.94
C GLN A 49 1.64 25.80 4.50
N GLY A 50 1.06 24.99 3.61
CA GLY A 50 0.19 23.88 3.99
C GLY A 50 0.97 22.66 4.52
N GLY A 51 0.26 21.75 5.19
CA GLY A 51 0.85 20.54 5.77
C GLY A 51 1.00 19.41 4.74
N ASN A 52 2.00 18.54 4.94
CA ASN A 52 2.25 17.40 4.07
C ASN A 52 1.63 16.10 4.60
N VAL A 53 1.41 15.14 3.71
CA VAL A 53 1.10 13.75 4.07
C VAL A 53 2.39 12.95 3.96
N LEU A 54 2.75 12.22 5.01
CA LEU A 54 3.95 11.38 5.06
C LEU A 54 3.54 9.92 5.24
N VAL A 55 4.12 9.04 4.44
CA VAL A 55 4.05 7.59 4.59
C VAL A 55 5.48 7.10 4.86
N ARG A 56 5.66 6.23 5.84
CA ARG A 56 6.95 5.63 6.20
C ARG A 56 6.80 4.13 6.31
#